data_AF-A0AA38GSB6-F1
#
_entry.id   AF-A0AA38GSB6-F1
#
_cell.length_a   1.000
_cell.length_b   1.000
_cell.length_c   1.000
_cell.angle_alpha   90.00
_cell.angle_beta   90.00
_cell.angle_gamma   90.00
#
_symmetry.space_group_name_H-M   'P 1'
#
loop_
_entity.id
_entity.type
_entity.pdbx_description
1 polymer ?
#
loop_
_entity_poly.entity_id
_entity_poly.type
_entity_poly.pdbx_seq_one_letter_code
_entity_poly.pdbx_strand_id
1 'polypeptide(L)'
;IRKLVDENQRMWLKSLYNALWEDRITPKRSLGMSPFQVLYSTDAEIPISAELPTQCLARAIKDETFKNSLEKRIMYLTELEEKR
;
A
#
# COMPACT_ATOMS: atom_id res chain seq x y z
N ILE A 1 19.78 6.97 -1.29
CA ILE A 1 19.62 6.25 0.00
C ILE A 1 20.58 6.74 1.07
N ARG A 2 21.92 6.66 0.92
CA ARG A 2 22.88 7.12 1.96
C ARG A 2 22.61 8.53 2.50
N LYS A 3 22.29 9.49 1.62
CA LYS A 3 21.98 10.88 2.00
C LYS A 3 20.74 11.04 2.90
N LEU A 4 19.75 10.14 2.80
CA LEU A 4 18.46 10.19 3.53
C LEU A 4 18.53 9.50 4.90
N VAL A 5 19.59 8.73 5.15
CA VAL A 5 19.82 7.98 6.39
C VAL A 5 20.70 8.76 7.35
N ASP A 6 21.64 9.58 6.84
CA ASP A 6 22.56 10.38 7.66
C ASP A 6 21.87 11.48 8.47
N GLU A 7 20.82 12.11 7.94
CA GLU A 7 20.14 13.23 8.61
C GLU A 7 19.33 12.80 9.83
N ASN A 8 18.94 11.52 9.92
CA ASN A 8 18.05 11.06 10.98
C ASN A 8 18.23 9.57 11.27
N GLN A 9 19.39 9.20 11.83
CA GLN A 9 19.74 7.81 12.15
C GLN A 9 18.69 7.08 12.99
N ARG A 10 17.82 7.77 13.74
CA ARG A 10 16.72 7.15 14.51
C ARG A 10 15.45 6.88 13.68
N MET A 11 15.27 7.57 12.57
CA MET A 11 14.11 7.46 11.67
C MET A 11 14.43 6.69 10.38
N TRP A 12 15.61 6.05 10.32
CA TRP A 12 16.10 5.31 9.15
C TRP A 12 15.09 4.29 8.63
N LEU A 13 14.34 3.61 9.50
CA LEU A 13 13.37 2.59 9.09
C LEU A 13 12.20 3.21 8.28
N LYS A 14 11.68 4.35 8.70
CA LYS A 14 10.62 5.09 7.98
C LYS A 14 11.16 5.69 6.67
N SER A 15 12.35 6.26 6.73
CA SER A 15 13.07 6.82 5.58
C SER A 15 13.40 5.74 4.54
N LEU A 16 13.78 4.54 4.98
CA LEU A 16 14.12 3.40 4.12
C LEU A 16 12.93 2.94 3.28
N TYR A 17 11.76 2.82 3.89
CA TYR A 17 10.56 2.43 3.17
C TYR A 17 10.26 3.40 2.02
N ASN A 18 10.29 4.71 2.31
CA ASN A 18 10.08 5.75 1.31
C ASN A 18 11.17 5.73 0.22
N ALA A 19 12.44 5.61 0.61
CA ALA A 19 13.55 5.58 -0.34
C ALA A 19 13.50 4.35 -1.27
N LEU A 20 13.09 3.19 -0.77
CA LEU A 20 12.88 1.99 -1.57
C LEU A 20 11.66 2.11 -2.48
N TRP A 21 10.61 2.78 -2.02
CA TRP A 21 9.45 3.10 -2.85
C TRP A 21 9.87 4.01 -4.02
N GLU A 22 10.56 5.10 -3.73
CA GLU A 22 11.09 6.01 -4.74
C GLU A 22 11.99 5.29 -5.76
N ASP A 23 12.93 4.43 -5.32
CA ASP A 23 13.81 3.70 -6.25
C ASP A 23 13.03 2.78 -7.20
N ARG A 24 11.89 2.23 -6.75
CA ARG A 24 11.05 1.33 -7.55
C ARG A 24 10.21 2.07 -8.59
N ILE A 25 9.71 3.25 -8.26
CA ILE A 25 8.83 4.02 -9.16
C ILE A 25 9.59 5.01 -10.03
N THR A 26 10.83 5.36 -9.68
CA THR A 26 11.64 6.32 -10.45
C THR A 26 12.19 5.66 -11.73
N PRO A 27 12.01 6.26 -12.92
CA PRO A 27 12.59 5.73 -14.15
C PRO A 27 14.11 5.78 -14.09
N LYS A 28 14.76 4.63 -14.30
CA LYS A 28 16.23 4.56 -14.31
C LYS A 28 16.73 4.92 -15.70
N ARG A 29 17.71 5.83 -15.79
CA ARG A 29 18.27 6.30 -17.07
C ARG A 29 18.79 5.16 -17.97
N SER A 30 19.25 4.06 -17.39
CA SER A 30 19.72 2.88 -18.12
C SER A 30 18.58 2.04 -18.73
N LEU A 31 17.39 2.07 -18.14
CA LEU A 31 16.24 1.26 -18.56
C LEU A 31 15.19 2.08 -19.32
N GLY A 32 15.19 3.41 -19.16
CA GLY A 32 14.16 4.30 -19.71
C GLY A 32 12.80 4.21 -19.02
N MET A 33 12.59 3.19 -18.17
CA MET A 33 11.35 2.90 -17.45
C MET A 33 11.60 2.66 -15.96
N SER A 34 10.55 2.69 -15.16
CA SER A 34 10.65 2.41 -13.72
C SER A 34 10.81 0.91 -13.47
N PRO A 35 11.63 0.49 -12.48
CA PRO A 35 11.73 -0.93 -12.10
C PRO A 35 10.37 -1.59 -11.83
N PHE A 36 9.41 -0.84 -11.27
CA PHE A 36 8.05 -1.30 -11.04
C PHE A 36 7.33 -1.65 -12.34
N GLN A 37 7.43 -0.77 -13.35
CA GLN A 37 6.84 -0.98 -14.67
C GLN A 37 7.44 -2.18 -15.39
N VAL A 38 8.72 -2.49 -15.19
CA VAL A 38 9.34 -3.72 -15.75
C VAL A 38 8.70 -4.98 -15.16
N LEU A 39 8.44 -4.98 -13.85
CA LEU A 39 7.98 -6.17 -13.14
C LEU A 39 6.49 -6.43 -13.34
N TYR A 40 5.68 -5.37 -13.32
CA TYR A 40 4.22 -5.48 -13.35
C TYR A 40 3.63 -5.10 -14.71
N SER A 41 4.44 -4.60 -15.65
CA SER A 41 3.99 -4.10 -16.96
C SER A 41 2.98 -2.95 -16.88
N THR A 42 2.86 -2.31 -15.71
CA THR A 42 1.92 -1.22 -15.43
C THR A 42 2.64 -0.12 -14.66
N ASP A 43 2.15 1.11 -14.78
CA ASP A 43 2.68 2.23 -14.01
C ASP A 43 2.30 2.10 -12.53
N ALA A 44 3.16 2.66 -11.67
CA ALA A 44 2.92 2.67 -10.24
C ALA A 44 1.85 3.72 -9.91
N GLU A 45 0.61 3.28 -9.79
CA GLU A 45 -0.50 4.11 -9.34
C GLU A 45 -0.49 4.21 -7.81
N ILE A 46 -0.30 5.41 -7.28
CA ILE A 46 -0.57 5.68 -5.87
C ILE A 46 -2.09 5.80 -5.76
N PRO A 47 -2.78 4.94 -5.02
CA PRO A 47 -4.22 5.08 -4.87
C PRO A 47 -4.48 6.43 -4.21
N ILE A 48 -5.39 7.24 -4.77
CA ILE A 48 -5.87 8.51 -4.22
C ILE A 48 -6.31 8.37 -2.73
N SER A 49 -6.59 7.13 -2.33
CA SER A 49 -6.83 6.73 -0.95
C SER A 49 -5.66 7.09 0.03
N ALA A 50 -4.43 7.16 -0.44
CA ALA A 50 -3.30 7.59 0.38
C ALA A 50 -3.23 9.12 0.57
N GLU A 51 -3.81 9.88 -0.36
CA GLU A 51 -3.71 11.35 -0.40
C GLU A 51 -4.82 12.03 0.40
N LEU A 52 -6.00 11.43 0.48
CA LEU A 52 -7.18 12.01 1.11
C LEU A 52 -7.83 11.03 2.10
N PRO A 53 -7.23 10.82 3.29
CA PRO A 53 -7.67 9.83 4.27
C PRO A 53 -9.18 9.91 4.58
N THR A 54 -9.74 11.12 4.59
CA THR A 54 -11.16 11.38 4.84
C THR A 54 -12.06 10.85 3.72
N GLN A 55 -11.63 10.91 2.46
CA GLN A 55 -12.41 10.39 1.33
C GLN A 55 -12.40 8.86 1.30
N CYS A 56 -11.31 8.24 1.72
CA CYS A 56 -11.19 6.78 1.82
C CYS A 56 -12.05 6.24 2.94
N LEU A 57 -12.00 6.90 4.11
CA LEU A 57 -12.86 6.56 5.24
C LEU A 57 -14.32 6.74 4.83
N ALA A 58 -14.67 7.84 4.16
CA ALA A 58 -16.02 8.08 3.67
C ALA A 58 -16.47 7.05 2.61
N ARG A 59 -15.58 6.59 1.72
CA ARG A 59 -15.85 5.50 0.77
C ARG A 59 -16.01 4.17 1.48
N ALA A 60 -15.08 3.80 2.37
CA ALA A 60 -15.13 2.56 3.14
C ALA A 60 -16.39 2.45 4.02
N ILE A 61 -16.84 3.57 4.60
CA ILE A 61 -18.09 3.63 5.37
C ILE A 61 -19.33 3.42 4.47
N LYS A 62 -19.25 3.86 3.21
CA LYS A 62 -20.32 3.78 2.20
C LYS A 62 -20.26 2.52 1.33
N ASP A 63 -19.13 1.81 1.31
CA ASP A 63 -18.93 0.61 0.51
C ASP A 63 -19.66 -0.57 1.17
N GLU A 64 -20.92 -0.73 0.77
CA GLU A 64 -21.75 -1.87 1.15
C GLU A 64 -21.13 -3.22 0.72
N THR A 65 -20.28 -3.21 -0.33
CA THR A 65 -19.50 -4.38 -0.75
C THR A 65 -18.50 -4.82 0.32
N PHE A 66 -17.84 -3.88 0.98
CA PHE A 66 -16.89 -4.16 2.06
C PHE A 66 -17.61 -4.68 3.31
N LYS A 67 -18.74 -4.04 3.69
CA LYS A 67 -19.58 -4.52 4.80
C LYS A 67 -20.07 -5.94 4.56
N ASN A 68 -20.62 -6.23 3.38
CA ASN A 68 -21.09 -7.57 3.01
C ASN A 68 -19.96 -8.61 3.02
N SER A 69 -18.74 -8.25 2.62
CA SER A 69 -17.57 -9.14 2.66
C SER A 69 -17.15 -9.46 4.10
N LEU A 70 -17.15 -8.44 4.96
CA LEU A 70 -16.81 -8.56 6.37
C LEU A 70 -17.84 -9.42 7.13
N GLU A 71 -19.13 -9.24 6.86
CA GLU A 71 -20.20 -10.07 7.44
C GLU A 71 -20.05 -11.55 7.08
N LYS A 72 -19.76 -11.85 5.80
CA LYS A 72 -19.49 -13.24 5.35
C LYS A 72 -18.29 -13.84 6.08
N ARG A 73 -17.24 -13.05 6.31
CA ARG A 73 -16.04 -13.50 7.03
C ARG A 73 -16.34 -13.80 8.49
N ILE A 74 -17.14 -12.95 9.15
CA ILE A 74 -17.56 -13.15 10.55
C ILE A 74 -18.39 -14.43 10.66
N MET A 75 -19.39 -14.59 9.80
CA MET A 75 -20.25 -15.78 9.78
C MET A 75 -19.44 -17.07 9.63
N TYR A 76 -18.47 -17.09 8.69
CA TYR A 76 -17.58 -18.23 8.51
C TYR A 76 -16.75 -18.56 9.76
N LEU A 77 -16.27 -17.55 10.48
CA LEU A 77 -15.51 -17.77 11.72
C LEU A 77 -16.40 -18.32 12.84
N THR A 78 -17.64 -17.83 12.96
CA THR A 78 -18.62 -18.34 13.91
C THR A 78 -18.95 -19.82 13.64
N GLU A 79 -19.15 -20.19 12.38
CA GLU A 79 -19.36 -21.59 12.00
C GLU A 79 -18.17 -22.50 12.34
N LEU A 80 -16.94 -21.98 12.26
CA LEU A 80 -15.73 -22.73 12.65
C LEU A 80 -15.61 -22.88 14.17
N GLU A 81 -16.04 -21.88 14.93
CA GLU A 81 -16.08 -21.95 16.40
C GLU A 81 -17.14 -22.94 16.89
N GLU A 82 -18.31 -22.98 16.25
CA GLU A 82 -19.38 -23.95 16.57
C GLU A 82 -19.00 -25.41 16.27
N LYS A 83 -18.06 -25.64 15.35
CA LYS A 83 -17.56 -26.97 14.97
C LYS A 83 -16.39 -27.47 15.82
N ARG A 84 -15.95 -26.70 16.83
CA ARG A 84 -14.78 -26.98 17.66
C ARG A 84 -15.17 -27.62 18.99
#